data_AF-A0A6P4DB51-F1
#
_entry.id   AF-A0A6P4DB51-F1
#
_cell.length_a   1.000
_cell.length_b   1.000
_cell.length_c   1.000
_cell.angle_alpha   90.00
_cell.angle_beta   90.00
_cell.angle_gamma   90.00
#
_symmetry.space_group_name_H-M   'P 1'
#
loop_
_entity.id
_entity.type
_entity.pdbx_description
1 polymer ?
#
loop_
_entity_poly.entity_id
_entity_poly.type
_entity_poly.pdbx_seq_one_letter_code
_entity_poly.pdbx_strand_id
1 'polypeptide(L)'
;MPLPETHKAILFPSLTSSVDSRKVFALYNHGKLHVLKIGDHNWTILDDANCFDDMIVHNGQLYVVDKVGTISWVDSETLKLVQFSPMLCGLGKKKRLVECGGWLYVVDMYIEGEPDSPWDMYWEVVDVKVHRLDEEWGRWLDVKDLGGYAFVLGKMFTFSLLAQDYYGCEPNSLYFFSAKRASSFTLNDSRFKLPNRFWPCPSLFQRKFNL
;
A
#
# COMPACT_ATOMS: atom_id res chain seq x y z
N MET A 1 1.30 26.12 1.36
CA MET A 1 0.54 25.74 2.56
C MET A 1 1.00 24.34 2.96
N PRO A 2 1.47 24.07 4.20
CA PRO A 2 1.75 22.69 4.60
C PRO A 2 0.43 21.92 4.52
N LEU A 3 0.43 20.82 3.77
CA LEU A 3 -0.80 20.12 3.42
C LEU A 3 -1.32 19.31 4.61
N PRO A 4 -2.58 19.48 5.03
CA PRO A 4 -3.23 18.55 5.94
C PRO A 4 -3.33 17.18 5.26
N GLU A 5 -2.70 16.18 5.88
CA GLU A 5 -2.91 14.72 5.70
C GLU A 5 -2.61 14.10 4.32
N THR A 6 -1.30 14.02 4.01
CA THR A 6 -0.80 13.11 2.95
C THR A 6 -0.87 11.66 3.44
N HIS A 7 -1.56 10.78 2.71
CA HIS A 7 -1.64 9.34 3.07
C HIS A 7 -0.40 8.57 2.58
N LYS A 8 0.06 8.88 1.37
CA LYS A 8 1.28 8.33 0.77
C LYS A 8 1.78 9.30 -0.30
N ALA A 9 3.08 9.44 -0.45
CA ALA A 9 3.70 10.20 -1.53
C ALA A 9 4.87 9.42 -2.12
N ILE A 10 5.02 9.47 -3.44
CA ILE A 10 6.07 8.79 -4.19
C ILE A 10 6.72 9.80 -5.13
N LEU A 11 8.05 9.94 -5.01
CA LEU A 11 8.85 10.59 -6.03
C LEU A 11 9.05 9.61 -7.19
N PHE A 12 8.47 9.93 -8.33
CA PHE A 12 8.59 9.09 -9.52
C PHE A 12 9.95 9.34 -10.19
N PRO A 13 10.76 8.30 -10.38
CA PRO A 13 12.06 8.44 -11.02
C PRO A 13 11.86 8.82 -12.50
N SER A 14 12.47 9.93 -12.91
CA SER A 14 12.56 10.26 -14.34
C SER A 14 13.77 9.55 -14.94
N LEU A 15 13.61 8.99 -16.14
CA LEU A 15 14.69 8.43 -16.94
C LEU A 15 15.61 9.53 -17.54
N THR A 16 15.22 10.80 -17.45
CA THR A 16 16.02 11.93 -17.91
C THR A 16 16.66 12.67 -16.73
N SER A 17 17.89 13.14 -16.91
CA SER A 17 18.66 13.85 -15.89
C SER A 17 18.15 15.26 -15.58
N SER A 18 17.20 15.78 -16.37
CA SER A 18 16.60 17.09 -16.13
C SER A 18 15.68 17.04 -14.91
N VAL A 19 15.96 17.90 -13.93
CA VAL A 19 15.16 18.05 -12.71
C VAL A 19 13.70 18.43 -13.04
N ASP A 20 13.49 19.17 -14.14
CA ASP A 20 12.18 19.65 -14.61
C ASP A 20 11.24 18.55 -15.13
N SER A 21 11.72 17.30 -15.19
CA SER A 21 10.93 16.15 -15.64
C SER A 21 10.42 15.27 -14.49
N ARG A 22 10.89 15.49 -13.26
CA ARG A 22 10.52 14.64 -12.11
C ARG A 22 9.12 14.98 -11.62
N LYS A 23 8.37 13.95 -11.23
CA LYS A 23 7.00 14.08 -10.74
C LYS A 23 6.89 13.48 -9.36
N VAL A 24 6.12 14.11 -8.49
CA VAL A 24 5.71 13.56 -7.20
C VAL A 24 4.23 13.21 -7.32
N PHE A 25 3.90 11.97 -6.99
CA PHE A 25 2.52 11.54 -6.86
C PHE A 25 2.17 11.42 -5.40
N ALA A 26 0.93 11.74 -5.06
CA ALA A 26 0.46 11.69 -3.70
C ALA A 26 -1.01 11.31 -3.63
N LEU A 27 -1.35 10.50 -2.63
CA LEU A 27 -2.72 10.23 -2.23
C LEU A 27 -3.12 11.19 -1.11
N TYR A 28 -4.15 12.00 -1.37
CA TYR A 28 -4.71 13.01 -0.48
C TYR A 28 -6.19 12.75 -0.22
N ASN A 29 -6.76 13.36 0.83
CA ASN A 29 -8.20 13.53 1.06
C ASN A 29 -9.09 12.36 0.58
N HIS A 30 -9.26 11.32 1.39
CA HIS A 30 -10.06 10.13 1.07
C HIS A 30 -9.62 9.37 -0.20
N GLY A 31 -8.35 9.48 -0.61
CA GLY A 31 -7.75 8.66 -1.66
C GLY A 31 -7.68 9.32 -3.04
N LYS A 32 -7.81 10.64 -3.15
CA LYS A 32 -7.61 11.38 -4.40
C LYS A 32 -6.15 11.36 -4.81
N LEU A 33 -5.90 11.05 -6.08
CA LEU A 33 -4.57 10.99 -6.65
C LEU A 33 -4.18 12.35 -7.23
N HIS A 34 -3.09 12.92 -6.71
CA HIS A 34 -2.53 14.16 -7.19
C HIS A 34 -1.13 13.95 -7.75
N VAL A 35 -0.75 14.84 -8.66
CA VAL A 35 0.59 14.93 -9.23
C VAL A 35 1.12 16.35 -9.11
N LEU A 36 2.40 16.47 -8.81
CA LEU A 36 3.17 17.71 -8.82
C LEU A 36 4.42 17.50 -9.66
N LYS A 37 4.64 18.32 -10.69
CA LYS A 37 5.94 18.34 -11.36
C LYS A 37 6.90 19.16 -10.50
N ILE A 38 8.13 18.67 -10.34
CA ILE A 38 9.16 19.41 -9.62
C ILE A 38 9.44 20.71 -10.40
N GLY A 39 9.30 21.84 -9.71
CA GLY A 39 9.36 23.18 -10.31
C GLY A 39 8.01 23.89 -10.37
N ASP A 40 6.91 23.13 -10.43
CA ASP A 40 5.56 23.69 -10.33
C ASP A 40 5.23 24.09 -8.90
N HIS A 41 4.25 24.98 -8.74
CA HIS A 41 3.78 25.45 -7.43
C HIS A 41 2.47 24.80 -6.98
N ASN A 42 1.75 24.15 -7.90
CA ASN A 42 0.39 23.67 -7.67
C ASN A 42 0.26 22.17 -7.94
N TRP A 43 -0.42 21.47 -7.04
CA TRP A 43 -0.83 20.07 -7.24
C TRP A 43 -1.99 20.00 -8.23
N THR A 44 -1.94 19.04 -9.13
CA THR A 44 -3.04 18.74 -10.07
C THR A 44 -3.70 17.42 -9.68
N ILE A 45 -5.03 17.38 -9.65
CA ILE A 45 -5.79 16.14 -9.46
C ILE A 45 -5.72 15.34 -10.77
N LEU A 46 -5.26 14.09 -10.70
CA LEU A 46 -5.12 13.22 -11.86
C LEU A 46 -6.43 12.49 -12.18
N ASP A 47 -7.19 12.13 -11.15
CA ASP A 47 -8.49 11.48 -11.28
C ASP A 47 -9.44 12.00 -10.20
N ASP A 48 -10.49 12.68 -10.64
CA ASP A 48 -11.52 13.22 -9.77
C ASP A 48 -12.69 12.25 -9.54
N ALA A 49 -12.86 11.24 -10.40
CA ALA A 49 -13.95 10.29 -10.28
C ALA A 49 -13.64 9.20 -9.24
N ASN A 50 -12.41 8.70 -9.23
CA ASN A 50 -12.03 7.57 -8.38
C ASN A 50 -11.40 7.97 -7.04
N CYS A 51 -11.33 7.00 -6.13
CA CYS A 51 -10.60 7.07 -4.88
C CYS A 51 -9.73 5.81 -4.74
N PHE A 52 -8.47 6.01 -4.41
CA PHE A 52 -7.48 4.94 -4.29
C PHE A 52 -7.10 4.69 -2.84
N ASP A 53 -6.89 3.42 -2.52
CA ASP A 53 -6.47 3.01 -1.19
C ASP A 53 -4.97 3.05 -1.00
N ASP A 54 -4.20 2.72 -2.05
CA ASP A 54 -2.74 2.67 -2.02
C ASP A 54 -2.15 2.86 -3.42
N MET A 55 -0.84 3.13 -3.46
CA MET A 55 -0.05 3.24 -4.68
C MET A 55 1.36 2.71 -4.50
N ILE A 56 1.99 2.21 -5.55
CA ILE A 56 3.36 1.68 -5.51
C ILE A 56 4.04 1.89 -6.87
N VAL A 57 5.37 1.98 -6.89
CA VAL A 57 6.13 1.86 -8.14
C VAL A 57 6.53 0.41 -8.33
N HIS A 58 6.15 -0.16 -9.45
CA HIS A 58 6.46 -1.53 -9.84
C HIS A 58 6.86 -1.54 -11.31
N ASN A 59 7.91 -2.28 -11.69
CA ASN A 59 8.41 -2.34 -13.07
C ASN A 59 8.57 -0.99 -13.77
N GLY A 60 8.99 0.04 -13.01
CA GLY A 60 9.20 1.40 -13.53
C GLY A 60 7.94 2.22 -13.78
N GLN A 61 6.75 1.71 -13.44
CA GLN A 61 5.47 2.41 -13.58
C GLN A 61 4.82 2.64 -12.21
N LEU A 62 4.00 3.68 -12.10
CA LEU A 62 3.22 3.94 -10.89
C LEU A 62 1.89 3.20 -11.00
N TYR A 63 1.66 2.29 -10.07
CA TYR A 63 0.42 1.55 -9.91
C TYR A 63 -0.40 2.11 -8.75
N VAL A 64 -1.71 2.11 -8.90
CA VAL A 64 -2.69 2.51 -7.89
C VAL A 64 -3.74 1.42 -7.77
N VAL A 65 -4.27 1.24 -6.56
CA VAL A 65 -5.37 0.30 -6.29
C VAL A 65 -6.57 1.06 -5.74
N ASP A 66 -7.74 0.82 -6.33
CA ASP A 66 -9.00 1.40 -5.84
C ASP A 66 -9.59 0.61 -4.67
N LYS A 67 -10.72 1.09 -4.13
CA LYS A 67 -11.40 0.46 -2.99
C LYS A 67 -11.95 -0.94 -3.27
N VAL A 68 -12.28 -1.24 -4.54
CA VAL A 68 -12.80 -2.55 -4.97
C VAL A 68 -11.68 -3.51 -5.38
N GLY A 69 -10.42 -3.04 -5.36
CA GLY A 69 -9.22 -3.80 -5.65
C GLY A 69 -8.84 -3.87 -7.12
N THR A 70 -9.36 -2.97 -7.97
CA THR A 70 -8.87 -2.81 -9.34
C THR A 70 -7.53 -2.09 -9.30
N ILE A 71 -6.54 -2.63 -10.01
CA ILE A 71 -5.25 -1.99 -10.21
C ILE A 71 -5.24 -1.27 -11.55
N SER A 72 -4.73 -0.05 -11.55
CA SER A 72 -4.41 0.74 -12.75
C SER A 72 -3.00 1.27 -12.66
N TRP A 73 -2.33 1.48 -13.78
CA TRP A 73 -1.07 2.22 -13.84
C TRP A 73 -1.26 3.60 -14.45
N VAL A 74 -0.40 4.55 -14.08
CA VAL A 74 -0.40 5.92 -14.60
C VAL A 74 0.55 6.01 -15.78
N ASP A 75 0.02 6.37 -16.94
CA ASP A 75 0.83 6.72 -18.10
C ASP A 75 1.60 8.01 -17.83
N SER A 76 2.93 7.92 -17.84
CA SER A 76 3.78 9.01 -17.38
C SER A 76 3.78 10.22 -18.33
N GLU A 77 3.40 10.04 -19.60
CA GLU A 77 3.39 11.08 -20.62
C GLU A 77 2.04 11.81 -20.65
N THR A 78 0.96 11.03 -20.72
CA THR A 78 -0.41 11.53 -20.85
C THR A 78 -1.08 11.80 -19.52
N LEU A 79 -0.52 11.29 -18.41
CA LEU A 79 -1.09 11.34 -17.06
C LEU A 79 -2.50 10.74 -16.99
N LYS A 80 -2.76 9.70 -17.79
CA LYS A 80 -4.01 8.94 -17.76
C LYS A 80 -3.83 7.63 -17.03
N LEU A 81 -4.91 7.17 -16.40
CA LEU A 81 -4.95 5.84 -15.79
C LEU A 81 -5.31 4.80 -16.85
N VAL A 82 -4.55 3.71 -16.86
CA VAL A 82 -4.81 2.53 -17.69
C VAL A 82 -5.06 1.36 -16.76
N GLN A 83 -6.23 0.74 -16.89
CA GLN A 83 -6.60 -0.41 -16.08
C GLN A 83 -5.65 -1.59 -16.37
N PHE A 84 -5.12 -2.18 -15.31
CA PHE A 84 -4.17 -3.28 -15.35
C PHE A 84 -4.78 -4.62 -14.96
N SER A 85 -5.70 -4.63 -14.00
CA SER A 85 -6.30 -5.85 -13.48
C SER A 85 -7.83 -5.84 -13.61
N PRO A 86 -8.50 -7.00 -13.54
CA PRO A 86 -9.91 -7.04 -13.18
C PRO A 86 -10.12 -6.58 -11.73
N MET A 87 -11.38 -6.29 -11.39
CA MET A 87 -11.78 -6.04 -10.00
C MET A 87 -11.48 -7.28 -9.14
N LEU A 88 -10.89 -7.07 -7.96
CA LEU A 88 -10.67 -8.15 -6.99
C LEU A 88 -11.99 -8.66 -6.40
N CYS A 89 -12.97 -7.76 -6.20
CA CYS A 89 -14.23 -8.05 -5.48
C CYS A 89 -14.01 -8.58 -4.04
N GLY A 90 -12.86 -8.27 -3.45
CA GLY A 90 -12.58 -8.53 -2.04
C GLY A 90 -13.45 -7.65 -1.14
N LEU A 91 -13.98 -8.25 -0.07
CA LEU A 91 -14.90 -7.58 0.86
C LEU A 91 -14.19 -6.73 1.93
N GLY A 92 -12.86 -6.72 1.97
CA GLY A 92 -12.12 -5.86 2.88
C GLY A 92 -12.30 -4.38 2.53
N LYS A 93 -12.19 -3.51 3.53
CA LYS A 93 -12.47 -2.07 3.40
C LYS A 93 -11.25 -1.26 2.98
N LYS A 94 -10.05 -1.85 3.02
CA LYS A 94 -8.80 -1.19 2.67
C LYS A 94 -7.88 -2.14 1.90
N LYS A 95 -7.36 -1.68 0.76
CA LYS A 95 -6.37 -2.42 -0.04
C LYS A 95 -4.97 -1.86 0.14
N ARG A 96 -3.95 -2.72 0.23
CA ARG A 96 -2.53 -2.31 0.27
C ARG A 96 -1.74 -3.04 -0.80
N LEU A 97 -0.84 -2.33 -1.48
CA LEU A 97 0.01 -2.91 -2.53
C LEU A 97 1.38 -3.27 -1.98
N VAL A 98 1.85 -4.47 -2.28
CA VAL A 98 3.18 -4.95 -1.88
C VAL A 98 3.86 -5.59 -3.08
N GLU A 99 5.10 -5.19 -3.36
CA GLU A 99 5.96 -5.91 -4.29
C GLU A 99 6.74 -6.98 -3.52
N CYS A 100 6.79 -8.19 -4.07
CA CYS A 100 7.57 -9.29 -3.52
C CYS A 100 8.01 -10.25 -4.63
N GLY A 101 9.33 -10.43 -4.78
CA GLY A 101 9.89 -11.39 -5.73
C GLY A 101 9.53 -11.10 -7.18
N GLY A 102 9.34 -9.83 -7.55
CA GLY A 102 8.93 -9.40 -8.89
C GLY A 102 7.42 -9.46 -9.15
N TRP A 103 6.61 -9.90 -8.18
CA TRP A 103 5.16 -9.95 -8.30
C TRP A 103 4.49 -8.85 -7.48
N LEU A 104 3.34 -8.39 -7.97
CA LEU A 104 2.50 -7.43 -7.27
C LEU A 104 1.37 -8.14 -6.51
N TYR A 105 1.28 -7.85 -5.20
CA TYR A 105 0.29 -8.40 -4.30
C TYR A 105 -0.68 -7.31 -3.82
N VAL A 106 -1.94 -7.69 -3.66
CA VAL A 106 -2.96 -6.92 -2.96
C VAL A 106 -3.22 -7.57 -1.61
N VAL A 107 -3.01 -6.81 -0.54
CA VAL A 107 -3.46 -7.17 0.79
C VAL A 107 -4.83 -6.53 1.01
N ASP A 108 -5.87 -7.35 1.11
CA ASP A 108 -7.25 -6.96 1.38
C ASP A 108 -7.51 -7.02 2.90
N MET A 109 -7.63 -5.84 3.52
CA MET A 109 -7.75 -5.68 4.96
C MET A 109 -9.21 -5.49 5.38
N TYR A 110 -9.69 -6.35 6.27
CA TYR A 110 -11.03 -6.31 6.84
C TYR A 110 -10.97 -5.53 8.14
N ILE A 111 -11.76 -4.46 8.20
CA ILE A 111 -11.63 -3.44 9.22
C ILE A 111 -12.97 -3.17 9.89
N GLU A 112 -12.96 -3.10 11.21
CA GLU A 112 -14.05 -2.64 12.06
C GLU A 112 -13.71 -1.31 12.73
N GLY A 113 -14.73 -0.52 13.05
CA GLY A 113 -14.60 0.82 13.63
C GLY A 113 -15.46 1.88 12.92
N GLU A 114 -15.55 3.06 13.51
CA GLU A 114 -16.36 4.16 13.00
C GLU A 114 -15.80 4.70 11.66
N PRO A 115 -16.60 4.70 10.58
CA PRO A 115 -16.18 5.18 9.25
C PRO A 115 -15.76 6.65 9.24
N ASP A 116 -16.31 7.46 10.16
CA ASP A 116 -16.19 8.92 10.17
C ASP A 116 -15.08 9.43 11.10
N SER A 117 -14.29 8.53 11.69
CA SER A 117 -13.13 8.95 12.48
C SER A 117 -12.08 9.53 11.51
N PRO A 118 -11.65 10.80 11.65
CA PRO A 118 -10.63 11.42 10.79
C PRO A 118 -9.26 10.72 10.84
N TRP A 119 -9.10 9.76 11.76
CA TRP A 119 -7.85 9.08 12.02
C TRP A 119 -8.05 7.59 11.78
N ASP A 120 -7.52 7.04 10.68
CA ASP A 120 -7.38 5.58 10.42
C ASP A 120 -6.81 4.79 11.63
N MET A 121 -6.29 5.48 12.63
CA MET A 121 -5.78 4.98 13.91
C MET A 121 -6.83 4.30 14.82
N TYR A 122 -8.13 4.47 14.58
CA TYR A 122 -9.21 3.82 15.34
C TYR A 122 -9.74 2.53 14.69
N TRP A 123 -9.18 2.16 13.55
CA TRP A 123 -9.58 0.98 12.82
C TRP A 123 -8.91 -0.27 13.40
N GLU A 124 -9.75 -1.22 13.80
CA GLU A 124 -9.31 -2.56 14.16
C GLU A 124 -9.33 -3.44 12.91
N VAL A 125 -8.17 -3.98 12.56
CA VAL A 125 -8.06 -4.97 11.49
C VAL A 125 -8.48 -6.30 12.11
N VAL A 126 -9.56 -6.89 11.60
CA VAL A 126 -10.16 -8.12 12.13
C VAL A 126 -9.87 -9.34 11.25
N ASP A 127 -9.51 -9.14 9.99
CA ASP A 127 -9.02 -10.19 9.10
C ASP A 127 -8.15 -9.59 7.97
N VAL A 128 -7.32 -10.42 7.36
CA VAL A 128 -6.47 -10.03 6.23
C VAL A 128 -6.42 -11.17 5.21
N LYS A 129 -6.64 -10.83 3.94
CA LYS A 129 -6.41 -11.74 2.82
C LYS A 129 -5.36 -11.18 1.89
N VAL A 130 -4.57 -12.06 1.29
CA VAL A 130 -3.53 -11.69 0.34
C VAL A 130 -3.87 -12.31 -1.01
N HIS A 131 -3.80 -11.50 -2.04
CA HIS A 131 -4.11 -11.89 -3.41
C HIS A 131 -2.96 -11.50 -4.33
N ARG A 132 -2.73 -12.33 -5.35
CA ARG A 132 -1.79 -12.10 -6.44
C ARG A 132 -2.55 -12.10 -7.75
N LEU A 133 -2.21 -11.17 -8.65
CA LEU A 133 -2.73 -11.23 -10.01
C LEU A 133 -1.98 -12.31 -10.79
N ASP A 134 -2.73 -13.24 -11.35
CA ASP A 134 -2.28 -14.14 -12.41
C ASP A 134 -2.42 -13.39 -13.73
N GLU A 135 -1.33 -12.78 -14.19
CA GLU A 135 -1.32 -11.93 -15.39
C GLU A 135 -1.62 -12.71 -16.67
N GLU A 136 -1.22 -13.97 -16.74
CA GLU A 136 -1.47 -14.83 -17.90
C GLU A 136 -2.97 -15.09 -18.09
N TRP A 137 -3.66 -15.34 -16.97
CA TRP A 137 -5.09 -15.70 -16.99
C TRP A 137 -6.02 -14.55 -16.62
N GLY A 138 -5.47 -13.37 -16.29
CA GLY A 138 -6.22 -12.18 -15.90
C GLY A 138 -7.14 -12.43 -14.70
N ARG A 139 -6.68 -13.17 -13.67
CA ARG A 139 -7.49 -13.52 -12.50
C ARG A 139 -6.74 -13.37 -11.19
N TRP A 140 -7.49 -13.20 -10.11
CA TRP A 140 -6.92 -13.13 -8.77
C TRP A 140 -6.74 -14.53 -8.18
N LEU A 141 -5.57 -14.75 -7.57
CA LEU A 141 -5.25 -15.97 -6.82
C LEU A 141 -5.12 -15.64 -5.35
N ASP A 142 -5.81 -16.40 -4.51
CA ASP A 142 -5.65 -16.36 -3.06
C ASP A 142 -4.28 -16.91 -2.66
N VAL A 143 -3.53 -16.13 -1.90
CA VAL A 143 -2.19 -16.49 -1.43
C VAL A 143 -2.27 -16.84 0.05
N LYS A 144 -1.91 -18.08 0.38
CA LYS A 144 -1.84 -18.59 1.75
C LYS A 144 -0.41 -18.75 2.26
N ASP A 145 0.56 -18.75 1.36
CA ASP A 145 1.98 -18.87 1.66
C ASP A 145 2.78 -17.83 0.86
N LEU A 146 3.54 -17.01 1.59
CA LEU A 146 4.44 -15.99 1.03
C LEU A 146 5.85 -16.54 0.74
N GLY A 147 6.11 -17.84 0.89
CA GLY A 147 7.39 -18.45 0.49
C GLY A 147 8.57 -17.98 1.35
N GLY A 148 8.38 -17.87 2.67
CA GLY A 148 9.39 -17.40 3.61
C GLY A 148 9.46 -15.88 3.79
N TYR A 149 8.73 -15.12 2.95
CA TYR A 149 8.65 -13.68 3.07
C TYR A 149 7.66 -13.24 4.14
N ALA A 150 7.83 -12.01 4.60
CA ALA A 150 6.88 -11.28 5.43
C ALA A 150 6.58 -9.92 4.80
N PHE A 151 5.36 -9.42 4.98
CA PHE A 151 4.93 -8.12 4.49
C PHE A 151 4.86 -7.11 5.63
N VAL A 152 5.35 -5.90 5.38
CA VAL A 152 5.30 -4.78 6.33
C VAL A 152 4.42 -3.69 5.73
N LEU A 153 3.34 -3.36 6.44
CA LEU A 153 2.32 -2.39 6.01
C LEU A 153 2.32 -1.21 6.98
N GLY A 154 3.16 -0.21 6.70
CA GLY A 154 3.15 1.07 7.41
C GLY A 154 2.04 1.99 6.90
N LYS A 155 1.83 3.15 7.52
CA LYS A 155 0.87 4.15 7.01
C LYS A 155 1.23 4.65 5.61
N MET A 156 2.50 5.00 5.40
CA MET A 156 2.98 5.63 4.16
C MET A 156 3.86 4.73 3.29
N PHE A 157 4.13 3.49 3.71
CA PHE A 157 5.02 2.58 3.00
C PHE A 157 4.53 1.14 3.11
N THR A 158 4.94 0.35 2.14
CA THR A 158 4.73 -1.09 2.07
C THR A 158 5.98 -1.72 1.49
N PHE A 159 6.42 -2.84 2.06
CA PHE A 159 7.53 -3.62 1.51
C PHE A 159 7.46 -5.06 1.97
N SER A 160 8.12 -5.94 1.22
CA SER A 160 8.37 -7.33 1.61
C SER A 160 9.81 -7.48 2.11
N LEU A 161 10.03 -8.51 2.92
CA LEU A 161 11.35 -8.90 3.41
C LEU A 161 11.40 -10.42 3.58
N LEU A 162 12.58 -11.01 3.48
CA LEU A 162 12.77 -12.43 3.75
C LEU A 162 12.93 -12.63 5.25
N ALA A 163 12.01 -13.36 5.89
CA ALA A 163 11.93 -13.36 7.36
C ALA A 163 13.20 -13.89 8.05
N GLN A 164 13.88 -14.85 7.43
CA GLN A 164 15.11 -15.45 7.98
C GLN A 164 16.26 -14.44 8.14
N ASP A 165 16.24 -13.33 7.39
CA ASP A 165 17.28 -12.32 7.41
C ASP A 165 17.10 -11.32 8.58
N TYR A 166 15.96 -11.39 9.29
CA TYR A 166 15.60 -10.41 10.31
C TYR A 166 15.14 -11.06 11.63
N TYR A 167 15.84 -10.74 12.71
CA TYR A 167 15.49 -11.24 14.04
C TYR A 167 14.08 -10.81 14.46
N GLY A 168 13.29 -11.78 14.95
CA GLY A 168 11.93 -11.55 15.42
C GLY A 168 10.88 -11.45 14.30
N CYS A 169 11.28 -11.65 13.03
CA CYS A 169 10.35 -11.79 11.94
C CYS A 169 9.95 -13.26 11.73
N GLU A 170 8.65 -13.51 11.63
CA GLU A 170 8.08 -14.81 11.30
C GLU A 170 7.81 -14.86 9.79
N PRO A 171 8.18 -15.94 9.09
CA PRO A 171 7.81 -16.12 7.70
C PRO A 171 6.28 -16.18 7.57
N ASN A 172 5.80 -15.91 6.36
CA ASN A 172 4.38 -15.99 6.01
C ASN A 172 3.46 -15.11 6.91
N SER A 173 3.99 -13.96 7.32
CA SER A 173 3.33 -13.05 8.27
C SER A 173 3.27 -11.62 7.73
N LEU A 174 2.23 -10.90 8.14
CA LEU A 174 2.02 -9.49 7.84
C LEU A 174 2.15 -8.68 9.13
N TYR A 175 2.83 -7.54 9.07
CA TYR A 175 3.05 -6.64 10.18
C TYR A 175 2.46 -5.26 9.88
N PHE A 176 1.63 -4.76 10.78
CA PHE A 176 0.92 -3.49 10.59
C PHE A 176 0.57 -2.82 11.92
N PHE A 177 0.16 -1.55 11.86
CA PHE A 177 -0.36 -0.83 13.00
C PHE A 177 -1.89 -0.82 12.95
N SER A 178 -2.54 -1.26 14.03
CA SER A 178 -4.01 -1.30 14.13
C SER A 178 -4.42 -1.11 15.58
N ALA A 179 -5.56 -0.46 15.83
CA ALA A 179 -6.07 -0.19 17.18
C ALA A 179 -5.00 0.36 18.16
N LYS A 180 -4.18 1.32 17.68
CA LYS A 180 -3.08 1.96 18.43
C LYS A 180 -1.93 1.02 18.88
N ARG A 181 -1.80 -0.17 18.28
CA ARG A 181 -0.74 -1.13 18.58
C ARG A 181 -0.11 -1.73 17.32
N ALA A 182 1.15 -2.12 17.43
CA ALA A 182 1.77 -3.00 16.45
C ALA A 182 1.08 -4.36 16.52
N SER A 183 0.70 -4.90 15.37
CA SER A 183 0.01 -6.17 15.22
C SER A 183 0.69 -6.98 14.13
N SER A 184 0.65 -8.30 14.29
CA SER A 184 1.08 -9.24 13.26
C SER A 184 -0.02 -10.25 12.96
N PHE A 185 -0.12 -10.68 11.72
CA PHE A 185 -1.08 -11.67 11.25
C PHE A 185 -0.36 -12.74 10.44
N THR A 186 -0.45 -14.00 10.87
CA THR A 186 0.17 -15.13 10.16
C THR A 186 -0.88 -15.80 9.26
N LEU A 187 -0.57 -15.96 7.97
CA LEU A 187 -1.55 -16.46 6.98
C LEU A 187 -1.96 -17.92 7.19
N ASN A 188 -1.07 -18.76 7.73
CA ASN A 188 -1.34 -20.20 7.94
C ASN A 188 -2.49 -20.46 8.92
N ASP A 189 -2.55 -19.68 10.00
CA ASP A 189 -3.48 -19.92 11.12
C ASP A 189 -4.59 -18.87 11.20
N SER A 190 -4.55 -17.82 10.36
CA SER A 190 -5.40 -16.64 10.44
C SER A 190 -5.44 -16.03 11.86
N ARG A 191 -4.27 -15.96 12.52
CA ARG A 191 -4.15 -15.51 13.92
C ARG A 191 -3.45 -14.17 14.01
N PHE A 192 -4.06 -13.28 14.81
CA PHE A 192 -3.42 -12.06 15.27
C PHE A 192 -2.50 -12.36 16.46
N LYS A 193 -1.30 -11.77 16.44
CA LYS A 193 -0.33 -11.82 17.52
C LYS A 193 0.24 -10.43 17.78
N LEU A 194 0.64 -10.19 19.03
CA LEU A 194 1.56 -9.11 19.32
C LEU A 194 2.93 -9.47 18.73
N PRO A 195 3.50 -8.64 17.84
CA PRO A 195 4.79 -8.95 17.27
C PRO A 195 5.87 -8.90 18.36
N ASN A 196 6.82 -9.82 18.28
CA ASN A 196 8.07 -9.69 19.03
C ASN A 196 8.76 -8.36 18.66
N ARG A 197 9.69 -7.87 19.49
CA ARG A 197 10.44 -6.62 19.19
C ARG A 197 11.03 -6.72 17.78
N PHE A 198 10.41 -5.99 16.87
CA PHE A 198 10.58 -6.12 15.43
C PHE A 198 11.84 -5.35 14.98
N TRP A 199 12.74 -6.05 14.30
CA TRP A 199 13.85 -5.49 13.52
C TRP A 199 13.48 -5.67 12.04
N PRO A 200 13.44 -4.61 11.22
CA PRO A 200 14.58 -3.72 10.97
C PRO A 200 14.48 -2.32 11.56
N CYS A 201 13.37 -1.97 12.22
CA CYS A 201 13.23 -0.66 12.84
C CYS A 201 12.28 -0.75 14.06
N PRO A 202 12.82 -0.78 15.30
CA PRO A 202 12.00 -0.84 16.52
C PRO A 202 11.03 0.34 16.67
N SER A 203 11.29 1.43 15.93
CA SER A 203 10.44 2.62 15.87
C SER A 203 9.44 2.62 14.73
N LEU A 204 9.45 1.64 13.81
CA LEU A 204 8.59 1.61 12.62
C LEU A 204 7.10 1.61 12.97
N PHE A 205 6.76 0.99 14.10
CA PHE A 205 5.39 0.94 14.63
C PHE A 205 5.19 1.88 15.83
N GLN A 206 6.10 2.83 16.07
CA GLN A 206 5.88 3.86 17.07
C GLN A 206 4.85 4.87 16.57
N ARG A 207 4.06 5.39 17.51
CA ARG A 207 3.03 6.38 17.25
C ARG A 207 3.54 7.60 16.46
N LYS A 208 4.79 8.05 16.69
CA LYS A 208 5.37 9.22 16.00
C LYS A 208 5.50 9.09 14.48
N PHE A 209 5.58 7.87 13.94
CA PHE A 209 5.68 7.61 12.50
C PHE A 209 4.34 7.16 11.89
N ASN A 210 3.29 7.05 12.71
CA ASN A 210 1.94 6.63 12.33
C ASN A 210 0.88 7.70 12.68
N LEU A 211 1.28 8.85 13.22
CA LEU A 211 0.46 10.06 13.39
C LEU A 211 0.39 10.81 12.06
#